data_AF-A0A562ZFD2-F1
#
_entry.id   AF-A0A562ZFD2-F1
#
_cell.length_a   1.000
_cell.length_b   1.000
_cell.length_c   1.000
_cell.angle_alpha   90.00
_cell.angle_beta   90.00
_cell.angle_gamma   90.00
#
_symmetry.space_group_name_H-M   'P 1'
#
loop_
_entity.id
_entity.type
_entity.pdbx_description
1 polymer ?
#
loop_
_entity_poly.entity_id
_entity_poly.type
_entity_poly.pdbx_seq_one_letter_code
_entity_poly.pdbx_strand_id
1 'polypeptide(L)'
;MHDITHKLAVGLLAAAALAALAAAWTLDGPAGLAAAHRQWILVGLAASLLAALAWPALRLPAIGAALLVQVAYLAAAVLVQGVEPASASLAPEVAQSLLLLAAGWLFLHEARQEARWDGVLPLRQEG
;
A
#
# COMPACT_ATOMS: atom_id res chain seq x y z
N MET A 1 -14.58 13.95 14.72
CA MET A 1 -13.83 12.68 14.69
C MET A 1 -13.44 12.22 13.28
N HIS A 2 -14.25 12.52 12.24
CA HIS A 2 -13.92 12.26 10.82
C HIS A 2 -12.55 12.80 10.36
N ASP A 3 -12.13 13.95 10.91
CA ASP A 3 -10.89 14.62 10.50
C ASP A 3 -9.61 13.89 10.97
N ILE A 4 -9.67 13.14 12.09
CA ILE A 4 -8.49 12.44 12.63
C ILE A 4 -8.26 11.14 11.86
N THR A 5 -9.32 10.35 11.60
CA THR A 5 -9.20 9.09 10.84
C THR A 5 -8.69 9.36 9.43
N HIS A 6 -9.17 10.43 8.80
CA HIS A 6 -8.76 10.79 7.46
C HIS A 6 -7.29 11.20 7.40
N LYS A 7 -6.85 12.07 8.33
CA LYS A 7 -5.45 12.48 8.46
C LYS A 7 -4.54 11.28 8.72
N LEU A 8 -4.97 10.32 9.53
CA LEU A 8 -4.24 9.08 9.76
C LEU A 8 -4.15 8.22 8.49
N ALA A 9 -5.26 8.05 7.75
CA ALA A 9 -5.27 7.27 6.51
C ALA A 9 -4.34 7.88 5.44
N VAL A 10 -4.39 9.20 5.27
CA VAL A 10 -3.49 9.94 4.39
C VAL A 10 -2.04 9.85 4.85
N GLY A 11 -1.79 9.97 6.17
CA GLY A 11 -0.46 9.81 6.75
C GLY A 11 0.13 8.42 6.52
N LEU A 12 -0.68 7.36 6.69
CA LEU A 12 -0.27 5.98 6.40
C LEU A 12 0.02 5.75 4.92
N LEU A 13 -0.81 6.32 4.03
CA LEU A 13 -0.57 6.26 2.58
C LEU A 13 0.73 6.98 2.19
N ALA A 14 1.00 8.15 2.78
CA ALA A 14 2.24 8.88 2.57
C ALA A 14 3.46 8.10 3.11
N ALA A 15 3.34 7.49 4.30
CA ALA A 15 4.37 6.64 4.87
C ALA A 15 4.66 5.42 3.96
N ALA A 16 3.63 4.79 3.39
CA ALA A 16 3.80 3.69 2.45
C ALA A 16 4.51 4.12 1.15
N ALA A 17 4.18 5.30 0.61
CA ALA A 17 4.85 5.86 -0.56
C ALA A 17 6.33 6.15 -0.29
N LEU A 18 6.64 6.71 0.89
CA LEU A 18 8.02 6.97 1.32
C LEU A 18 8.80 5.68 1.55
N ALA A 19 8.18 4.65 2.13
CA ALA A 19 8.80 3.34 2.31
C ALA A 19 9.16 2.70 0.96
N ALA A 20 8.25 2.75 -0.02
CA ALA A 20 8.50 2.26 -1.38
C ALA A 20 9.67 3.00 -2.05
N LEU A 21 9.70 4.34 -1.89
CA LEU A 21 10.79 5.15 -2.41
C LEU A 21 12.11 4.79 -1.73
N ALA A 22 12.16 4.73 -0.40
CA ALA A 22 13.36 4.35 0.34
C ALA A 22 13.90 2.98 -0.10
N ALA A 23 13.02 1.98 -0.25
CA ALA A 23 13.38 0.64 -0.71
C ALA A 23 13.99 0.63 -2.14
N ALA A 24 13.58 1.57 -3.00
CA ALA A 24 14.16 1.73 -4.33
C ALA A 24 15.59 2.27 -4.30
N TRP A 25 15.96 3.04 -3.26
CA TRP A 25 17.28 3.67 -3.12
C TRP A 25 18.30 2.83 -2.33
N THR A 26 17.87 1.81 -1.59
CA THR A 26 18.77 0.94 -0.79
C THR A 26 19.33 -0.26 -1.56
N LEU A 27 19.15 -0.33 -2.88
CA LEU A 27 19.70 -1.39 -3.73
C LEU A 27 21.18 -1.11 -4.04
N ASP A 28 22.06 -1.38 -3.07
CA ASP A 28 23.51 -1.28 -3.24
C ASP A 28 24.07 -2.54 -3.93
N GLY A 29 24.45 -2.42 -5.21
CA GLY A 29 25.17 -3.47 -5.95
C GLY A 29 25.20 -3.24 -7.46
N PRO A 30 26.14 -3.87 -8.21
CA PRO A 30 26.14 -3.81 -9.66
C PRO A 30 24.80 -4.38 -10.17
N ALA A 31 23.95 -3.50 -10.69
CA ALA A 31 22.57 -3.82 -11.00
C ALA A 31 22.50 -4.81 -12.17
N GLY A 32 22.36 -6.11 -11.85
CA GLY A 32 21.80 -7.06 -12.80
C GLY A 32 20.41 -6.59 -13.23
N LEU A 33 19.97 -6.98 -14.44
CA LEU A 33 18.65 -6.62 -15.01
C LEU A 33 17.48 -6.78 -14.02
N ALA A 34 17.51 -7.80 -13.17
CA ALA A 34 16.49 -8.05 -12.15
C ALA A 34 16.43 -6.98 -11.05
N ALA A 35 17.58 -6.48 -10.58
CA ALA A 35 17.64 -5.43 -9.56
C ALA A 35 17.13 -4.10 -10.12
N ALA A 36 17.53 -3.76 -11.36
CA ALA A 36 17.04 -2.58 -12.06
C ALA A 36 15.51 -2.64 -12.29
N HIS A 37 15.00 -3.80 -12.72
CA HIS A 37 13.55 -3.99 -12.89
C HIS A 37 12.79 -3.78 -11.58
N ARG A 38 13.27 -4.35 -10.47
CA ARG A 38 12.65 -4.18 -9.15
C ARG A 38 12.65 -2.70 -8.72
N GLN A 39 13.74 -1.98 -8.97
CA GLN A 39 13.81 -0.55 -8.67
C GLN A 39 12.75 0.25 -9.45
N TRP A 40 12.57 -0.02 -10.75
CA TRP A 40 11.53 0.64 -11.56
C TRP A 40 10.12 0.37 -11.05
N ILE A 41 9.82 -0.87 -10.63
CA ILE A 41 8.53 -1.21 -10.01
C ILE A 41 8.32 -0.40 -8.74
N LEU A 42 9.30 -0.35 -7.84
CA LEU A 42 9.19 0.38 -6.57
C LEU A 42 9.02 1.89 -6.78
N VAL A 43 9.75 2.47 -7.74
CA VAL A 43 9.58 3.89 -8.13
C VAL A 43 8.19 4.13 -8.71
N GLY A 44 7.70 3.26 -9.59
CA GLY A 44 6.35 3.36 -10.15
C GLY A 44 5.26 3.23 -9.09
N LEU A 45 5.43 2.34 -8.10
CA LEU A 45 4.55 2.23 -6.94
C LEU A 45 4.58 3.48 -6.07
N ALA A 46 5.76 4.00 -5.76
CA ALA A 46 5.89 5.23 -4.99
C ALA A 46 5.19 6.40 -5.71
N ALA A 47 5.41 6.54 -7.02
CA ALA A 47 4.77 7.57 -7.83
C ALA A 47 3.24 7.43 -7.87
N SER A 48 2.71 6.22 -8.00
CA SER A 48 1.26 5.99 -8.01
C SER A 48 0.60 6.27 -6.65
N LEU A 49 1.26 5.92 -5.55
CA LEU A 49 0.79 6.23 -4.19
C LEU A 49 0.87 7.74 -3.89
N LEU A 50 1.92 8.43 -4.35
CA LEU A 50 2.02 9.89 -4.26
C LEU A 50 0.93 10.57 -5.10
N ALA A 51 0.66 10.09 -6.31
CA ALA A 51 -0.44 10.58 -7.14
C ALA A 51 -1.79 10.39 -6.42
N ALA A 52 -1.99 9.26 -5.74
CA ALA A 52 -3.20 9.03 -4.94
C ALA A 52 -3.37 10.00 -3.75
N LEU A 53 -2.29 10.61 -3.25
CA LEU A 53 -2.42 11.69 -2.26
C LEU A 53 -3.04 12.94 -2.89
N ALA A 54 -2.64 13.29 -4.11
CA ALA A 54 -3.14 14.44 -4.87
C ALA A 54 -4.54 14.22 -5.46
N TRP A 55 -4.88 12.98 -5.84
CA TRP A 55 -6.17 12.62 -6.43
C TRP A 55 -6.93 11.61 -5.56
N PRO A 56 -7.89 12.07 -4.73
CA PRO A 56 -8.61 11.22 -3.79
C PRO A 56 -9.32 10.02 -4.44
N ALA A 57 -9.87 10.21 -5.65
CA ALA A 57 -10.53 9.15 -6.41
C ALA A 57 -9.60 7.96 -6.75
N LEU A 58 -8.28 8.17 -6.72
CA LEU A 58 -7.29 7.15 -7.04
C LEU A 58 -6.77 6.40 -5.81
N ARG A 59 -7.16 6.78 -4.58
CA ARG A 59 -6.61 6.19 -3.34
C ARG A 59 -6.81 4.69 -3.23
N LEU A 60 -8.05 4.24 -3.27
CA LEU A 60 -8.37 2.82 -3.19
C LEU A 60 -7.79 1.99 -4.35
N PRO A 61 -7.90 2.39 -5.64
CA PRO A 61 -7.31 1.62 -6.72
C PRO A 61 -5.77 1.60 -6.65
N ALA A 62 -5.11 2.70 -6.28
CA ALA A 62 -3.66 2.72 -6.11
C ALA A 62 -3.19 1.82 -4.94
N ILE A 63 -3.88 1.85 -3.80
CA ILE A 63 -3.60 0.96 -2.67
C ILE A 63 -3.81 -0.51 -3.07
N GLY A 64 -4.91 -0.81 -3.77
CA GLY A 64 -5.21 -2.17 -4.24
C GLY A 64 -4.15 -2.69 -5.20
N ALA A 65 -3.74 -1.88 -6.18
CA ALA A 65 -2.66 -2.24 -7.11
C ALA A 65 -1.33 -2.44 -6.37
N ALA A 66 -0.99 -1.57 -5.42
CA ALA A 66 0.22 -1.68 -4.63
C ALA A 66 0.26 -2.95 -3.77
N LEU A 67 -0.86 -3.32 -3.15
CA LEU A 67 -0.98 -4.57 -2.40
C LEU A 67 -0.83 -5.79 -3.29
N LEU A 68 -1.42 -5.80 -4.49
CA LEU A 68 -1.28 -6.91 -5.43
C LEU A 68 0.19 -7.12 -5.83
N VAL A 69 0.90 -6.03 -6.13
CA VAL A 69 2.34 -6.11 -6.47
C VAL A 69 3.15 -6.61 -5.28
N GLN A 70 2.88 -6.12 -4.07
CA GLN A 70 3.56 -6.56 -2.85
C GLN A 70 3.34 -8.05 -2.55
N VAL A 71 2.10 -8.50 -2.62
CA VAL A 71 1.76 -9.92 -2.41
C VAL A 71 2.41 -10.80 -3.48
N ALA A 72 2.40 -10.39 -4.74
CA ALA A 72 3.06 -11.11 -5.82
C ALA A 72 4.57 -11.19 -5.60
N TYR A 73 5.20 -10.10 -5.13
CA TYR A 73 6.62 -10.08 -4.80
C TYR A 73 6.96 -10.99 -3.62
N LEU A 74 6.22 -10.89 -2.51
CA LEU A 74 6.39 -11.76 -1.34
C LEU A 74 6.21 -13.24 -1.71
N ALA A 75 5.18 -13.56 -2.50
CA ALA A 75 4.95 -14.91 -2.99
C ALA A 75 6.12 -15.40 -3.86
N ALA A 76 6.65 -14.57 -4.77
CA ALA A 76 7.80 -14.91 -5.59
C ALA A 76 9.08 -15.11 -4.75
N ALA A 77 9.31 -14.25 -3.75
CA ALA A 77 10.46 -14.36 -2.85
C ALA A 77 10.45 -15.68 -2.07
N VAL A 78 9.29 -16.09 -1.54
CA VAL A 78 9.17 -17.34 -0.77
C VAL A 78 9.14 -18.56 -1.68
N LEU A 79 8.27 -18.58 -2.70
CA LEU A 79 7.99 -19.77 -3.51
C LEU A 79 9.02 -20.03 -4.60
N VAL A 80 9.62 -18.99 -5.16
CA VAL A 80 10.53 -19.11 -6.31
C VAL A 80 11.98 -18.94 -5.88
N GLN A 81 12.27 -17.98 -5.00
CA GLN A 81 13.64 -17.70 -4.56
C GLN A 81 14.02 -18.44 -3.26
N GLY A 82 13.08 -19.13 -2.62
CA GLY A 82 13.33 -19.91 -1.41
C GLY A 82 13.73 -19.07 -0.19
N VAL A 83 13.32 -17.80 -0.15
CA VAL A 83 13.58 -16.92 1.00
C VAL A 83 12.73 -17.39 2.17
N GLU A 84 13.38 -17.58 3.32
CA GLU A 84 12.69 -17.91 4.58
C GLU A 84 11.61 -16.87 4.90
N PRO A 85 10.35 -17.26 5.20
CA PRO A 85 9.26 -16.32 5.45
C PRO A 85 9.53 -15.35 6.61
N ALA A 86 10.30 -15.79 7.60
CA ALA A 86 10.69 -15.00 8.77
C ALA A 86 12.01 -14.22 8.57
N SER A 87 12.51 -14.14 7.33
CA SER A 87 13.76 -13.43 7.03
C SER A 87 13.64 -11.93 7.30
N ALA A 88 14.68 -11.36 7.91
CA ALA A 88 14.81 -9.91 8.08
C ALA A 88 14.81 -9.15 6.74
N SER A 89 15.17 -9.81 5.63
CA SER A 89 15.11 -9.21 4.29
C SER A 89 13.70 -8.93 3.80
N LEU A 90 12.68 -9.63 4.33
CA LEU A 90 11.27 -9.43 3.98
C LEU A 90 10.55 -8.45 4.92
N ALA A 91 11.15 -8.10 6.06
CA ALA A 91 10.59 -7.17 7.03
C ALA A 91 10.10 -5.83 6.43
N PRO A 92 10.85 -5.14 5.54
CA PRO A 92 10.36 -3.87 4.97
C PRO A 92 9.13 -4.06 4.06
N GLU A 93 9.07 -5.17 3.31
CA GLU A 93 7.95 -5.47 2.41
C GLU A 93 6.68 -5.82 3.19
N VAL A 94 6.83 -6.57 4.27
CA VAL A 94 5.75 -6.85 5.22
C VAL A 94 5.27 -5.57 5.88
N ALA A 95 6.19 -4.71 6.36
CA ALA A 95 5.83 -3.43 6.95
C ALA A 95 5.08 -2.51 5.96
N GLN A 96 5.55 -2.42 4.71
CA GLN A 96 4.87 -1.66 3.67
C GLN A 96 3.47 -2.23 3.37
N SER A 97 3.34 -3.55 3.31
CA SER A 97 2.04 -4.21 3.10
C SER A 97 1.06 -3.91 4.24
N LEU A 98 1.54 -3.91 5.49
CA LEU A 98 0.72 -3.54 6.66
C LEU A 98 0.29 -2.07 6.62
N LEU A 99 1.17 -1.15 6.23
CA LEU A 99 0.82 0.27 6.05
C LEU A 99 -0.28 0.44 5.00
N LEU A 100 -0.15 -0.24 3.86
CA LEU A 100 -1.13 -0.22 2.77
C LEU A 100 -2.47 -0.83 3.20
N LEU A 101 -2.45 -1.95 3.92
CA LEU A 101 -3.67 -2.56 4.46
C LEU A 101 -4.38 -1.64 5.45
N ALA A 102 -3.62 -1.01 6.36
CA ALA A 102 -4.19 -0.08 7.32
C ALA A 102 -4.79 1.17 6.64
N ALA A 103 -4.06 1.77 5.69
CA ALA A 103 -4.57 2.90 4.91
C ALA A 103 -5.81 2.52 4.09
N GLY A 104 -5.77 1.38 3.39
CA GLY A 104 -6.89 0.87 2.59
C GLY A 104 -8.12 0.56 3.42
N TRP A 105 -7.94 -0.04 4.61
CA TRP A 105 -9.03 -0.30 5.54
C TRP A 105 -9.70 0.99 6.01
N LEU A 106 -8.93 2.00 6.38
CA LEU A 106 -9.48 3.29 6.81
C LEU A 106 -10.24 3.99 5.69
N PHE A 107 -9.69 4.04 4.46
CA PHE A 107 -10.40 4.64 3.33
C PHE A 107 -11.66 3.87 2.95
N LEU A 108 -11.64 2.53 3.03
CA LEU A 108 -12.84 1.71 2.79
C LEU A 108 -13.91 1.96 3.85
N HIS A 109 -13.48 2.13 5.11
CA HIS A 109 -14.37 2.45 6.20
C HIS A 109 -15.01 3.83 6.02
N GLU A 110 -14.24 4.85 5.66
CA GLU A 110 -14.73 6.20 5.34
C GLU A 110 -15.71 6.17 4.17
N ALA A 111 -15.35 5.54 3.04
CA ALA A 111 -16.24 5.43 1.88
C ALA A 111 -17.57 4.72 2.20
N ARG A 112 -17.54 3.71 3.09
CA ARG A 112 -18.76 3.04 3.58
C ARG A 112 -19.59 3.94 4.49
N GLN A 113 -18.96 4.80 5.29
CA GLN A 113 -19.68 5.77 6.13
C GLN A 113 -20.35 6.85 5.28
N GLU A 114 -19.63 7.41 4.31
CA GLU A 114 -20.18 8.37 3.34
C GLU A 114 -21.37 7.77 2.59
N ALA A 115 -21.23 6.55 2.05
CA ALA A 115 -22.33 5.86 1.36
C ALA A 115 -23.55 5.57 2.25
N ARG A 116 -23.37 5.44 3.58
CA ARG A 116 -24.51 5.33 4.52
C ARG A 116 -25.20 6.67 4.73
N TRP A 117 -24.44 7.76 4.80
CA TRP A 117 -24.99 9.12 4.95
C TRP A 117 -25.73 9.58 3.70
N ASP A 118 -25.24 9.19 2.52
CA ASP A 118 -25.87 9.47 1.23
C ASP A 118 -27.11 8.60 0.96
N GLY A 119 -27.48 7.71 1.89
CA GLY A 119 -28.63 6.80 1.75
C GLY A 119 -28.43 5.69 0.72
N VAL A 120 -27.22 5.49 0.21
CA VAL A 120 -26.87 4.45 -0.77
C VAL A 120 -26.79 3.05 -0.12
N LEU A 121 -26.38 2.99 1.15
CA LEU A 121 -26.37 1.76 1.94
C LEU A 121 -27.46 1.79 3.03
N PRO A 122 -28.23 0.70 3.22
CA PRO A 122 -29.22 0.65 4.30
C PRO A 122 -28.51 0.77 5.66
N LEU A 123 -28.98 1.71 6.48
CA LEU A 123 -28.58 1.80 7.88
C LEU A 123 -28.96 0.48 8.55
N ARG A 124 -28.01 -0.17 9.21
CA ARG A 124 -28.26 -1.40 9.96
C ARG A 124 -29.36 -1.09 10.98
N GLN A 125 -30.57 -1.59 10.74
CA GLN A 125 -31.62 -1.53 11.74
C GLN A 125 -31.17 -2.44 12.88
N GLU A 126 -30.70 -1.85 13.97
CA GLU A 126 -30.52 -2.55 15.22
C GLU A 126 -31.92 -3.02 15.67
N GLY A 127 -32.12 -4.33 15.65
CA GLY A 127 -33.24 -5.02 16.27
C GLY A 127 -32.82 -5.64 17.58
#